data_AF-A0A8T5MA39-F1
#
_entry.id   AF-A0A8T5MA39-F1
#
_cell.length_a   1.000
_cell.length_b   1.000
_cell.length_c   1.000
_cell.angle_alpha   90.00
_cell.angle_beta   90.00
_cell.angle_gamma   90.00
#
_symmetry.space_group_name_H-M   'P 1'
#
loop_
_entity.id
_entity.type
_entity.pdbx_description
1 polymer ?
#
loop_
_entity_poly.entity_id
_entity_poly.type
_entity_poly.pdbx_seq_one_letter_code
_entity_poly.pdbx_strand_id
1 'polypeptide(L)'
;MKKKIEAICIVAHPDDETIWMGGIILKNPDWEWTILCLSRKNDKDRAPKFRKVCELYGVKGIISDLDDEKLEPLNVEKVAKKIKDNLPKKKFEYIFTHGKNGEYGHLRHKEIHEAVLHLIFKNELIGEKVYFFSYLPGSVEWKDSGLKIPISNPNPDWRVFLDDETLQRKIEIVVSTYDFGSESFEALSCASREAFDLKKEEK
;
A
#
# COMPACT_ATOMS: atom_id res chain seq x y z
N MET A 1 -4.48 -24.86 18.03
CA MET A 1 -4.62 -23.43 17.66
C MET A 1 -4.70 -23.36 16.15
N LYS A 2 -5.71 -22.69 15.56
CA LYS A 2 -5.79 -22.53 14.10
C LYS A 2 -4.62 -21.66 13.64
N LYS A 3 -3.96 -22.05 12.54
CA LYS A 3 -2.93 -21.24 11.88
C LYS A 3 -3.57 -19.91 11.46
N LYS A 4 -2.98 -18.78 11.87
CA LYS A 4 -3.41 -17.45 11.42
C LYS A 4 -2.81 -17.17 10.05
N ILE A 5 -3.57 -16.46 9.21
CA ILE A 5 -3.12 -16.03 7.88
C ILE A 5 -2.06 -14.94 8.07
N GLU A 6 -0.89 -15.13 7.49
CA GLU A 6 0.23 -14.19 7.53
C GLU A 6 0.20 -13.31 6.27
N ALA A 7 -0.04 -12.01 6.45
CA ALA A 7 -0.18 -11.08 5.33
C ALA A 7 0.74 -9.86 5.49
N ILE A 8 1.24 -9.35 4.37
CA ILE A 8 2.06 -8.14 4.33
C ILE A 8 1.59 -7.15 3.27
N CYS A 9 1.58 -5.88 3.64
CA CYS A 9 1.42 -4.74 2.76
C CYS A 9 2.77 -4.00 2.65
N ILE A 10 3.28 -3.79 1.45
CA ILE A 10 4.54 -3.05 1.19
C ILE A 10 4.19 -1.79 0.39
N VAL A 11 4.46 -0.62 0.95
CA VAL A 11 4.05 0.67 0.38
C VAL A 11 5.17 1.71 0.39
N ALA A 12 5.01 2.73 -0.45
CA ALA A 12 5.95 3.84 -0.56
C ALA A 12 5.84 4.77 0.65
N HIS A 13 4.64 5.27 0.93
CA HIS A 13 4.41 6.39 1.83
C HIS A 13 3.47 6.04 3.00
N PRO A 14 3.55 6.81 4.12
CA PRO A 14 2.58 6.70 5.20
C PRO A 14 1.18 7.18 4.84
N ASP A 15 0.27 6.30 4.44
CA ASP A 15 -1.13 6.57 4.04
C ASP A 15 -1.57 5.61 2.93
N ASP A 16 -0.64 5.25 2.04
CA ASP A 16 -0.86 4.29 0.96
C ASP A 16 -1.53 3.01 1.45
N GLU A 17 -1.11 2.47 2.59
CA GLU A 17 -1.69 1.24 3.14
C GLU A 17 -3.18 1.40 3.44
N THR A 18 -3.60 2.61 3.81
CA THR A 18 -4.98 2.96 4.09
C THR A 18 -5.73 3.30 2.80
N ILE A 19 -5.17 4.18 1.95
CA ILE A 19 -5.81 4.64 0.70
C ILE A 19 -6.13 3.45 -0.22
N TRP A 20 -5.16 2.56 -0.44
CA TRP A 20 -5.30 1.47 -1.41
C TRP A 20 -5.94 0.22 -0.82
N MET A 21 -5.78 -0.04 0.48
CA MET A 21 -6.21 -1.32 1.06
C MET A 21 -6.62 -1.27 2.56
N GLY A 22 -6.94 -0.11 3.12
CA GLY A 22 -7.36 -0.01 4.53
C GLY A 22 -8.61 -0.84 4.84
N GLY A 23 -9.51 -1.00 3.87
CA GLY A 23 -10.75 -1.74 4.01
C GLY A 23 -10.52 -3.24 4.19
N ILE A 24 -9.65 -3.87 3.39
CA ILE A 24 -9.35 -5.31 3.57
C ILE A 24 -8.65 -5.57 4.91
N ILE A 25 -7.82 -4.65 5.40
CA ILE A 25 -7.20 -4.76 6.73
C ILE A 25 -8.30 -4.75 7.81
N LEU A 26 -9.20 -3.76 7.77
CA LEU A 26 -10.32 -3.62 8.72
C LEU A 26 -11.26 -4.83 8.71
N LYS A 27 -11.52 -5.42 7.53
CA LYS A 27 -12.42 -6.57 7.38
C LYS A 27 -11.79 -7.91 7.79
N ASN A 28 -10.49 -7.96 8.03
CA ASN A 28 -9.77 -9.18 8.39
C ASN A 28 -8.90 -8.97 9.64
N PRO A 29 -9.49 -8.63 10.80
CA PRO A 29 -8.74 -8.37 12.03
C PRO A 29 -8.06 -9.63 12.60
N ASP A 30 -8.51 -10.83 12.21
CA ASP A 30 -7.95 -12.10 12.68
C ASP A 30 -6.67 -12.53 11.95
N TRP A 31 -6.24 -11.79 10.92
CA TRP A 31 -4.99 -12.07 10.19
C TRP A 31 -3.80 -11.42 10.91
N GLU A 32 -2.62 -12.03 10.77
CA GLU A 32 -1.35 -11.48 11.26
C GLU A 32 -0.79 -10.54 10.18
N TRP A 33 -1.13 -9.25 10.29
CA TRP A 33 -0.71 -8.23 9.34
C TRP A 33 0.65 -7.62 9.69
N THR A 34 1.49 -7.44 8.66
CA THR A 34 2.65 -6.55 8.68
C THR A 34 2.46 -5.46 7.63
N ILE A 35 2.75 -4.20 7.97
CA ILE A 35 2.79 -3.10 7.00
C ILE A 35 4.22 -2.57 6.97
N LEU A 36 4.84 -2.57 5.80
CA LEU A 36 6.16 -2.00 5.54
C LEU A 36 6.00 -0.74 4.69
N CYS A 37 6.18 0.43 5.29
CA CYS A 37 6.31 1.70 4.60
C CYS A 37 7.79 2.00 4.33
N LEU A 38 8.18 2.23 3.08
CA LEU A 38 9.59 2.36 2.73
C LEU A 38 10.18 3.74 2.98
N SER A 39 9.39 4.80 3.04
CA SER A 39 9.87 6.17 3.17
C SER A 39 9.47 6.83 4.49
N ARG A 40 9.99 8.05 4.71
CA ARG A 40 9.56 8.99 5.76
C ARG A 40 9.80 8.54 7.21
N LYS A 41 10.64 7.54 7.50
CA LYS A 41 10.94 7.11 8.89
C LYS A 41 11.37 8.24 9.84
N ASN A 42 12.11 9.22 9.34
CA ASN A 42 12.64 10.35 10.12
C ASN A 42 11.77 11.61 10.02
N ASP A 43 10.66 11.55 9.27
CA ASP A 43 9.71 12.64 9.15
C ASP A 43 8.99 12.84 10.49
N LYS A 44 9.12 14.05 11.06
CA LYS A 44 8.58 14.36 12.39
C LYS A 44 7.06 14.46 12.42
N ASP A 45 6.42 14.61 11.26
CA ASP A 45 4.97 14.66 11.14
C ASP A 45 4.40 13.29 10.71
N ARG A 46 4.91 12.75 9.59
CA ARG A 46 4.34 11.56 8.95
C ARG A 46 4.65 10.25 9.69
N ALA A 47 5.85 10.10 10.25
CA ALA A 47 6.25 8.85 10.89
C ALA A 47 5.48 8.54 12.18
N PRO A 48 5.17 9.50 13.06
CA PRO A 48 4.29 9.27 14.21
C PRO A 48 2.86 8.89 13.78
N LYS A 49 2.32 9.54 12.75
CA LYS A 49 0.98 9.25 12.21
C LYS A 49 0.87 7.82 11.67
N PHE A 50 1.87 7.37 10.90
CA PHE A 50 1.96 5.97 10.44
C PHE A 50 1.86 4.96 11.60
N ARG A 51 2.66 5.18 12.66
CA ARG A 51 2.69 4.28 13.82
C ARG A 51 1.35 4.25 14.53
N LYS A 52 0.71 5.41 14.68
CA LYS A 52 -0.63 5.52 15.26
C LYS A 52 -1.67 4.76 14.42
N VAL A 53 -1.60 4.85 13.08
CA VAL A 53 -2.49 4.08 12.20
C VAL A 53 -2.26 2.58 12.31
N CYS A 54 -1.00 2.13 12.36
CA CYS A 54 -0.71 0.72 12.59
C CYS A 54 -1.25 0.21 13.94
N GLU A 55 -1.16 1.03 15.00
CA GLU A 55 -1.75 0.73 16.31
C GLU A 55 -3.28 0.65 16.23
N LEU A 56 -3.94 1.59 15.53
CA LEU A 56 -5.39 1.58 15.32
C LEU A 56 -5.87 0.33 14.57
N TYR A 57 -5.10 -0.16 13.61
CA TYR A 57 -5.40 -1.43 12.94
C TYR A 57 -5.03 -2.66 13.76
N GLY A 58 -4.24 -2.52 14.84
CA GLY A 58 -3.71 -3.64 15.60
C GLY A 58 -2.66 -4.47 14.84
N VAL A 59 -1.89 -3.83 13.95
CA VAL A 59 -0.96 -4.51 13.04
C VAL A 59 0.51 -4.17 13.34
N LYS A 60 1.42 -5.00 12.84
CA LYS A 60 2.85 -4.71 12.93
C LYS A 60 3.27 -3.69 11.87
N GLY A 61 3.50 -2.44 12.29
CA GLY A 61 4.07 -1.39 11.43
C GLY A 61 5.60 -1.37 11.41
N ILE A 62 6.19 -1.32 10.22
CA ILE A 62 7.62 -1.11 9.97
C ILE A 62 7.76 0.10 9.04
N ILE A 63 8.60 1.06 9.40
CA ILE A 63 8.86 2.26 8.59
C ILE A 63 10.35 2.44 8.33
N SER A 64 10.69 2.77 7.10
CA SER A 64 12.06 2.89 6.58
C SER A 64 12.34 4.28 5.97
N ASP A 65 13.59 4.53 5.58
CA ASP A 65 14.12 5.79 5.10
C ASP A 65 14.62 5.70 3.65
N LEU A 66 13.80 5.13 2.75
CA LEU A 66 14.01 5.28 1.31
C LEU A 66 13.80 6.76 0.93
N ASP A 67 14.67 7.26 0.05
CA ASP A 67 14.59 8.64 -0.43
C ASP A 67 13.24 8.89 -1.12
N ASP A 68 12.59 9.97 -0.72
CA ASP A 68 11.29 10.42 -1.24
C ASP A 68 11.28 11.93 -1.52
N GLU A 69 12.43 12.60 -1.33
CA GLU A 69 12.53 14.05 -1.54
C GLU A 69 12.93 14.38 -2.97
N LYS A 70 13.87 13.60 -3.53
CA LYS A 70 14.31 13.76 -4.91
C LYS A 70 13.54 12.75 -5.74
N LEU A 71 12.52 13.16 -6.49
CA LEU A 71 11.78 12.29 -7.43
C LEU A 71 12.62 11.88 -8.67
N GLU A 72 13.88 11.52 -8.44
CA GLU A 72 14.78 10.91 -9.40
C GLU A 72 14.63 9.38 -9.35
N PRO A 73 14.82 8.69 -10.49
CA PRO A 73 14.76 7.23 -10.53
C PRO A 73 15.76 6.56 -9.59
N LEU A 74 15.28 5.65 -8.76
CA LEU A 74 16.08 4.79 -7.91
C LEU A 74 16.40 3.47 -8.63
N ASN A 75 17.59 2.95 -8.33
CA ASN A 75 17.97 1.62 -8.77
C ASN A 75 17.14 0.56 -8.03
N VAL A 76 16.54 -0.37 -8.78
CA VAL A 76 15.65 -1.43 -8.27
C VAL A 76 16.33 -2.28 -7.19
N GLU A 77 17.61 -2.63 -7.36
CA GLU A 77 18.36 -3.41 -6.37
C GLU A 77 18.52 -2.68 -5.04
N LYS A 78 18.65 -1.34 -5.04
CA LYS A 78 18.68 -0.54 -3.80
C LYS A 78 17.34 -0.58 -3.07
N VAL A 79 16.23 -0.43 -3.80
CA VAL A 79 14.87 -0.51 -3.23
C VAL A 79 14.60 -1.92 -2.71
N ALA A 80 14.91 -2.94 -3.50
CA ALA A 80 14.79 -4.35 -3.12
C ALA A 80 15.62 -4.69 -1.87
N LYS A 81 16.86 -4.16 -1.79
CA LYS A 81 17.69 -4.32 -0.58
C LYS A 81 17.01 -3.69 0.63
N LYS A 82 16.44 -2.48 0.50
CA LYS A 82 15.74 -1.82 1.60
C LYS A 82 14.54 -2.62 2.09
N ILE A 83 13.75 -3.20 1.19
CA ILE A 83 12.67 -4.13 1.56
C ILE A 83 13.25 -5.32 2.33
N LYS A 84 14.26 -6.00 1.77
CA LYS A 84 14.86 -7.19 2.39
C LYS A 84 15.45 -6.92 3.78
N ASP A 85 16.13 -5.80 3.96
CA ASP A 85 16.78 -5.44 5.24
C ASP A 85 15.75 -5.20 6.36
N ASN A 86 14.51 -4.81 6.01
CA ASN A 86 13.44 -4.53 6.97
C ASN A 86 12.50 -5.73 7.21
N LEU A 87 12.53 -6.76 6.35
CA LEU A 87 11.63 -7.90 6.44
C LEU A 87 12.26 -9.10 7.18
N PRO A 88 11.49 -9.79 8.02
CA PRO A 88 11.92 -11.07 8.55
C PRO A 88 11.99 -12.11 7.41
N LYS A 89 12.95 -13.03 7.50
CA LYS A 89 13.02 -14.19 6.60
C LYS A 89 11.89 -15.18 6.94
N LYS A 90 10.69 -14.93 6.41
CA LYS A 90 9.53 -15.82 6.51
C LYS A 90 8.73 -15.84 5.20
N LYS A 91 7.80 -16.78 5.11
CA LYS A 91 6.82 -16.86 4.02
C LYS A 91 5.54 -16.14 4.42
N PHE A 92 4.90 -15.48 3.47
CA PHE A 92 3.58 -14.88 3.64
C PHE A 92 2.55 -15.64 2.81
N GLU A 93 1.31 -15.70 3.29
CA GLU A 93 0.21 -16.22 2.48
C GLU A 93 -0.25 -15.16 1.48
N TYR A 94 -0.26 -13.88 1.90
CA TYR A 94 -0.60 -12.75 1.06
C TYR A 94 0.48 -11.66 1.10
N ILE A 95 0.87 -11.19 -0.07
CA ILE A 95 1.69 -9.99 -0.25
C ILE A 95 0.88 -9.00 -1.05
N PHE A 96 0.74 -7.78 -0.56
CA PHE A 96 0.12 -6.65 -1.26
C PHE A 96 1.16 -5.55 -1.49
N THR A 97 1.16 -4.96 -2.68
CA THR A 97 2.05 -3.84 -3.02
C THR A 97 1.46 -3.03 -4.18
N HIS A 98 2.13 -1.94 -4.54
CA HIS A 98 1.76 -1.08 -5.66
C HIS A 98 1.66 -1.82 -7.00
N GLY A 99 0.77 -1.32 -7.86
CA GLY A 99 0.62 -1.73 -9.25
C GLY A 99 1.68 -1.17 -10.18
N LYS A 100 1.81 -1.79 -11.36
CA LYS A 100 2.80 -1.42 -12.38
C LYS A 100 2.71 0.03 -12.84
N ASN A 101 1.51 0.61 -12.81
CA ASN A 101 1.27 2.00 -13.18
C ASN A 101 1.52 2.98 -12.03
N GLY A 102 1.76 2.51 -10.80
CA GLY A 102 1.86 3.33 -9.59
C GLY A 102 0.57 4.09 -9.26
N GLU A 103 -0.59 3.45 -9.51
CA GLU A 103 -1.97 3.92 -9.28
C GLU A 103 -2.33 5.21 -10.03
N TYR A 104 -1.72 6.34 -9.65
CA TYR A 104 -1.83 7.65 -10.28
C TYR A 104 -0.55 8.08 -11.02
N GLY A 105 0.39 7.15 -11.23
CA GLY A 105 1.61 7.39 -11.98
C GLY A 105 2.85 7.66 -11.12
N HIS A 106 2.75 7.56 -9.79
CA HIS A 106 3.80 7.95 -8.86
C HIS A 106 5.07 7.11 -9.04
N LEU A 107 6.23 7.78 -9.16
CA LEU A 107 7.51 7.12 -9.46
C LEU A 107 7.90 6.10 -8.38
N ARG A 108 7.82 6.48 -7.10
CA ARG A 108 8.15 5.58 -5.98
C ARG A 108 7.27 4.33 -5.91
N HIS A 109 6.01 4.43 -6.33
CA HIS A 109 5.10 3.29 -6.35
C HIS A 109 5.53 2.27 -7.40
N LYS A 110 5.87 2.75 -8.60
CA LYS A 110 6.41 1.92 -9.69
C LYS A 110 7.72 1.26 -9.30
N GLU A 111 8.62 1.96 -8.63
CA GLU A 111 9.91 1.40 -8.19
C GLU A 111 9.73 0.31 -7.14
N ILE A 112 8.77 0.46 -6.22
CA ILE A 112 8.44 -0.57 -5.24
C ILE A 112 7.78 -1.78 -5.91
N HIS A 113 6.90 -1.56 -6.90
CA HIS A 113 6.35 -2.64 -7.70
C HIS A 113 7.46 -3.49 -8.33
N GLU A 114 8.39 -2.85 -9.04
CA GLU A 114 9.52 -3.54 -9.69
C GLU A 114 10.44 -4.23 -8.66
N ALA A 115 10.71 -3.58 -7.51
CA ALA A 115 11.55 -4.15 -6.46
C ALA A 115 10.92 -5.40 -5.81
N VAL A 116 9.60 -5.39 -5.58
CA VAL A 116 8.89 -6.56 -5.05
C VAL A 116 8.91 -7.71 -6.06
N LEU A 117 8.65 -7.44 -7.34
CA LEU A 117 8.77 -8.43 -8.41
C LEU A 117 10.18 -9.03 -8.48
N HIS A 118 11.21 -8.17 -8.41
CA HIS A 118 12.60 -8.58 -8.41
C HIS A 118 12.94 -9.53 -7.24
N LEU A 119 12.47 -9.24 -6.04
CA LEU A 119 12.67 -10.10 -4.86
C LEU A 119 11.94 -11.44 -4.97
N ILE A 120 10.72 -11.44 -5.52
CA ILE A 120 9.94 -12.66 -5.74
C ILE A 120 10.63 -13.55 -6.78
N PHE A 121 11.08 -12.97 -7.90
CA PHE A 121 11.81 -13.68 -8.95
C PHE A 121 13.09 -14.33 -8.43
N LYS A 122 13.82 -13.64 -7.54
CA LYS A 122 15.02 -14.18 -6.88
C LYS A 122 14.73 -15.12 -5.71
N ASN A 123 13.46 -15.40 -5.41
CA ASN A 123 13.03 -16.19 -4.25
C ASN A 123 13.55 -15.63 -2.90
N GLU A 124 13.78 -14.31 -2.84
CA GLU A 124 14.19 -13.59 -1.64
C GLU A 124 12.99 -13.04 -0.84
N LEU A 125 11.82 -12.94 -1.47
CA LEU A 125 10.52 -12.66 -0.87
C LEU A 125 9.52 -13.73 -1.32
N ILE A 126 8.96 -14.47 -0.37
CA ILE A 126 8.11 -15.64 -0.66
C ILE A 126 6.67 -15.34 -0.23
N GLY A 127 5.77 -15.32 -1.20
CA GLY A 127 4.32 -15.17 -1.00
C GLY A 127 3.55 -16.25 -1.75
N GLU A 128 2.54 -16.86 -1.14
CA GLU A 128 1.64 -17.80 -1.85
C GLU A 128 0.77 -17.05 -2.88
N LYS A 129 0.25 -15.89 -2.49
CA LYS A 129 -0.47 -14.97 -3.38
C LYS A 129 0.14 -13.58 -3.28
N VAL A 130 0.49 -13.03 -4.43
CA VAL A 130 1.02 -11.67 -4.56
C VAL A 130 0.00 -10.85 -5.33
N TYR A 131 -0.52 -9.82 -4.68
CA TYR A 131 -1.53 -8.92 -5.21
C TYR A 131 -0.94 -7.53 -5.41
N PHE A 132 -1.30 -6.91 -6.53
CA PHE A 132 -0.96 -5.54 -6.85
C PHE A 132 -2.20 -4.66 -6.73
N PHE A 133 -2.05 -3.45 -6.18
CA PHE A 133 -3.12 -2.46 -6.21
C PHE A 133 -3.53 -2.20 -7.66
N SER A 134 -4.82 -2.38 -7.95
CA SER A 134 -5.38 -2.27 -9.29
C SER A 134 -6.25 -1.02 -9.37
N TYR A 135 -5.59 0.12 -9.51
CA TYR A 135 -6.23 1.43 -9.64
C TYR A 135 -5.78 2.11 -10.93
N LEU A 136 -6.67 2.91 -11.50
CA LEU A 136 -6.44 3.69 -12.72
C LEU A 136 -6.58 5.17 -12.40
N PRO A 137 -5.84 6.06 -13.09
CA PRO A 137 -6.13 7.49 -13.05
C PRO A 137 -7.59 7.72 -13.46
N GLY A 138 -8.38 8.37 -12.60
CA GLY A 138 -9.78 8.66 -12.89
C GLY A 138 -9.96 9.78 -13.91
N SER A 139 -11.18 10.28 -14.05
CA SER A 139 -11.50 11.41 -14.93
C SER A 139 -11.45 12.77 -14.24
N VAL A 140 -11.49 12.81 -12.91
CA VAL A 140 -11.52 14.05 -12.12
C VAL A 140 -10.09 14.48 -11.82
N GLU A 141 -9.71 15.67 -12.27
CA GLU A 141 -8.44 16.30 -11.93
C GLU A 141 -8.51 16.95 -10.54
N TRP A 142 -7.44 16.81 -9.77
CA TRP A 142 -7.33 17.41 -8.45
C TRP A 142 -6.73 18.81 -8.57
N LYS A 143 -7.55 19.85 -8.37
CA LYS A 143 -7.14 21.26 -8.22
C LYS A 143 -6.10 21.74 -9.25
N ASP A 144 -6.30 21.39 -10.52
CA ASP A 144 -5.44 21.78 -11.65
C ASP A 144 -3.96 21.35 -11.51
N SER A 145 -3.70 20.31 -10.71
CA SER A 145 -2.34 19.80 -10.45
C SER A 145 -1.80 18.88 -11.56
N GLY A 146 -2.64 18.49 -12.52
CA GLY A 146 -2.38 17.41 -13.46
C GLY A 146 -2.57 15.99 -12.87
N LEU A 147 -2.75 15.86 -11.55
CA LEU A 147 -3.07 14.57 -10.92
C LEU A 147 -4.56 14.28 -11.02
N LYS A 148 -4.91 13.03 -11.32
CA LYS A 148 -6.30 12.59 -11.38
C LYS A 148 -6.62 11.69 -10.19
N ILE A 149 -7.77 11.92 -9.56
CA ILE A 149 -8.26 11.09 -8.45
C ILE A 149 -8.38 9.64 -8.93
N PRO A 150 -7.66 8.68 -8.33
CA PRO A 150 -7.67 7.31 -8.80
C PRO A 150 -8.99 6.61 -8.52
N ILE A 151 -9.35 5.72 -9.43
CA ILE A 151 -10.52 4.84 -9.30
C ILE A 151 -10.08 3.39 -9.36
N SER A 152 -10.75 2.54 -8.60
CA SER A 152 -10.49 1.10 -8.61
C SER A 152 -10.79 0.54 -10.00
N ASN A 153 -9.92 -0.35 -10.49
CA ASN A 153 -10.10 -1.01 -11.78
C ASN A 153 -11.48 -1.71 -11.82
N PRO A 154 -12.30 -1.49 -12.88
CA PRO A 154 -13.61 -2.11 -13.01
C PRO A 154 -13.55 -3.62 -13.28
N ASN A 155 -12.39 -4.20 -13.60
CA ASN A 155 -12.21 -5.62 -13.86
C ASN A 155 -10.92 -6.16 -13.21
N PRO A 156 -10.79 -6.15 -11.86
CA PRO A 156 -9.62 -6.68 -11.18
C PRO A 156 -9.75 -8.21 -10.99
N ASP A 157 -8.64 -8.90 -10.78
CA ASP A 157 -8.67 -10.32 -10.43
C ASP A 157 -9.36 -10.57 -9.06
N TRP A 158 -9.25 -9.63 -8.11
CA TRP A 158 -9.96 -9.63 -6.83
C TRP A 158 -10.52 -8.26 -6.47
N ARG A 159 -11.78 -8.23 -6.05
CA ARG A 159 -12.48 -7.03 -5.57
C ARG A 159 -12.98 -7.21 -4.15
N VAL A 160 -12.81 -6.18 -3.33
CA VAL A 160 -13.41 -6.07 -2.00
C VAL A 160 -14.40 -4.90 -1.99
N PHE A 161 -15.64 -5.17 -1.62
CA PHE A 161 -16.66 -4.14 -1.40
C PHE A 161 -16.63 -3.71 0.07
N LEU A 162 -16.58 -2.39 0.29
CA LEU A 162 -16.67 -1.78 1.61
C LEU A 162 -18.12 -1.36 1.84
N ASP A 163 -18.66 -1.73 3.00
CA ASP A 163 -19.90 -1.11 3.49
C ASP A 163 -19.61 0.33 3.94
N ASP A 164 -20.68 1.09 4.18
CA ASP A 164 -20.57 2.52 4.52
C ASP A 164 -19.77 2.72 5.81
N GLU A 165 -19.90 1.82 6.79
CA GLU A 165 -19.15 1.88 8.05
C GLU A 165 -17.64 1.69 7.82
N THR A 166 -17.24 0.67 7.06
CA THR A 166 -15.84 0.40 6.74
C THR A 166 -15.23 1.53 5.90
N LEU A 167 -15.97 2.03 4.91
CA LEU A 167 -15.51 3.14 4.07
C LEU A 167 -15.34 4.42 4.90
N GLN A 168 -16.33 4.75 5.73
CA GLN A 168 -16.27 5.90 6.61
C GLN A 168 -15.07 5.79 7.56
N ARG A 169 -14.86 4.62 8.15
CA ARG A 169 -13.70 4.37 9.03
C ARG A 169 -12.36 4.56 8.31
N LYS A 170 -12.26 4.06 7.08
CA LYS A 170 -11.07 4.23 6.23
C LYS A 170 -10.81 5.72 5.94
N ILE A 171 -11.84 6.49 5.57
CA ILE A 171 -11.74 7.94 5.33
C ILE A 171 -11.35 8.67 6.62
N GLU A 172 -11.93 8.32 7.76
CA GLU A 172 -11.59 8.91 9.07
C GLU A 172 -10.14 8.70 9.46
N ILE A 173 -9.55 7.55 9.14
CA ILE A 173 -8.13 7.31 9.39
C ILE A 173 -7.27 8.28 8.58
N VAL A 174 -7.59 8.47 7.29
CA VAL A 174 -6.91 9.43 6.42
C VAL A 174 -7.09 10.86 6.93
N VAL A 175 -8.33 11.27 7.18
CA VAL A 175 -8.64 12.66 7.55
C VAL A 175 -8.19 12.99 8.97
N SER A 176 -8.48 12.14 9.94
CA SER A 176 -8.29 12.47 11.36
C SER A 176 -6.97 11.97 11.93
N THR A 177 -6.41 10.88 11.39
CA THR A 177 -5.17 10.29 11.94
C THR A 177 -3.95 10.69 11.13
N TYR A 178 -4.04 10.68 9.80
CA TYR A 178 -3.02 11.26 8.95
C TYR A 178 -3.14 12.80 8.82
N ASP A 179 -4.23 13.38 9.32
CA ASP A 179 -4.48 14.84 9.39
C ASP A 179 -4.58 15.48 8.01
N PHE A 180 -5.19 14.76 7.08
CA PHE A 180 -5.52 15.29 5.76
C PHE A 180 -6.88 15.99 5.76
N GLY A 181 -7.07 16.96 4.87
CA GLY A 181 -8.38 17.57 4.65
C GLY A 181 -9.37 16.57 4.02
N SER A 182 -10.66 16.71 4.32
CA SER A 182 -11.71 15.87 3.72
C SER A 182 -11.81 15.98 2.18
N GLU A 183 -11.30 17.07 1.61
CA GLU A 183 -11.21 17.31 0.17
C GLU A 183 -9.76 17.17 -0.37
N SER A 184 -8.88 16.52 0.41
CA SER A 184 -7.51 16.23 -0.04
C SER A 184 -7.50 15.15 -1.12
N PHE A 185 -6.39 15.05 -1.84
CA PHE A 185 -6.19 13.99 -2.82
C PHE A 185 -6.33 12.60 -2.18
N GLU A 186 -5.78 12.42 -0.99
CA GLU A 186 -5.77 11.18 -0.22
C GLU A 186 -7.17 10.77 0.23
N ALA A 187 -7.95 11.71 0.78
CA ALA A 187 -9.32 11.45 1.18
C ALA A 187 -10.21 11.09 -0.01
N LEU A 188 -10.07 11.81 -1.13
CA LEU A 188 -10.82 11.55 -2.36
C LEU A 188 -10.40 10.26 -3.07
N SER A 189 -9.17 9.78 -2.83
CA SER A 189 -8.67 8.52 -3.37
C SER A 189 -9.18 7.29 -2.60
N CYS A 190 -9.83 7.47 -1.44
CA CYS A 190 -10.44 6.39 -0.69
C CYS A 190 -11.71 5.87 -1.39
N ALA A 191 -11.54 4.85 -2.23
CA ALA A 191 -12.64 4.22 -2.94
C ALA A 191 -13.46 3.25 -2.06
N SER A 192 -14.78 3.18 -2.30
CA SER A 192 -15.70 2.18 -1.72
C SER A 192 -15.46 0.75 -2.21
N ARG A 193 -14.57 0.59 -3.18
CA ARG A 193 -14.16 -0.69 -3.76
C ARG A 193 -12.65 -0.76 -3.72
N GLU A 194 -12.10 -1.81 -3.17
CA GLU A 194 -10.67 -2.09 -3.28
C GLU A 194 -10.45 -3.15 -4.36
N ALA A 195 -9.42 -2.96 -5.16
CA ALA A 195 -9.19 -3.74 -6.36
C ALA A 195 -7.74 -4.20 -6.41
N PHE A 196 -7.55 -5.49 -6.69
CA PHE A 196 -6.27 -6.16 -6.65
C PHE A 196 -6.10 -7.08 -7.85
N ASP A 197 -4.97 -6.98 -8.54
CA ASP A 197 -4.58 -7.91 -9.60
C ASP A 197 -3.60 -8.95 -9.06
N LEU A 198 -3.83 -10.22 -9.37
CA LEU A 198 -2.96 -11.31 -8.93
C LEU A 198 -1.72 -11.33 -9.83
N LYS A 199 -0.53 -11.43 -9.24
CA LYS A 199 0.70 -11.70 -9.98
C LYS A 199 0.51 -13.00 -10.78
N LYS A 200 0.54 -12.88 -12.10
CA LYS A 200 0.52 -14.03 -13.01
C LYS A 200 1.93 -14.60 -13.11
N GLU A 201 2.04 -15.90 -13.35
CA GLU A 201 3.32 -16.49 -13.75
C GLU A 201 3.66 -15.95 -15.14
N GLU A 202 4.84 -15.35 -15.28
CA GLU A 202 5.39 -15.08 -16.61
C GLU A 202 5.77 -16.44 -17.19
N LYS A 203 5.10 -16.83 -18.28
CA LYS A 203 5.43 -18.04 -19.04
C LYS A 203 6.71 -17.87 -19.83
#